data_AF-A0A6J6B978-F1
#
_entry.id   AF-A0A6J6B978-F1
#
_cell.length_a   1.000
_cell.length_b   1.000
_cell.length_c   1.000
_cell.angle_alpha   90.00
_cell.angle_beta   90.00
_cell.angle_gamma   90.00
#
_symmetry.space_group_name_H-M   'P 1'
#
loop_
_entity.id
_entity.type
_entity.pdbx_description
1 polymer ?
#
loop_
_entity_poly.entity_id
_entity_poly.type
_entity_poly.pdbx_seq_one_letter_code
_entity_poly.pdbx_strand_id
1 'polypeptide(L)'
;MVWFSPELSVTYWPRGRFDKLIKQFWSTGVWRGDLTRRNLAAASKRYFAPPLMVAVVAAGLVAAAFGLVLGILPLAGYLAAVAALAVTAADLSLKARVALLVVLPSIHFSWGAGFWFGFLRGAAKTVDRSRVS
;
A
#
# COMPACT_ATOMS: atom_id res chain seq x y z
N MET A 1 33.68 7.12 0.59
CA MET A 1 33.69 8.10 -0.52
C MET A 1 32.36 8.02 -1.24
N VAL A 2 31.52 9.06 -1.19
CA VAL A 2 30.33 9.21 -2.04
C VAL A 2 30.64 10.33 -3.02
N TRP A 3 30.69 10.04 -4.32
CA TRP A 3 30.99 11.03 -5.37
C TRP A 3 29.68 11.57 -5.93
N PHE A 4 29.54 12.89 -5.94
CA PHE A 4 28.47 13.58 -6.67
C PHE A 4 28.89 13.74 -8.13
N SER A 5 28.03 13.30 -9.05
CA SER A 5 28.23 13.35 -10.50
C SER A 5 27.04 14.11 -11.09
N PRO A 6 27.16 15.44 -11.31
CA PRO A 6 26.06 16.29 -11.77
C PRO A 6 25.56 15.95 -13.18
N GLU A 7 26.35 15.21 -13.96
CA GLU A 7 26.00 14.70 -15.28
C GLU A 7 24.99 13.53 -15.24
N LEU A 8 24.85 12.84 -14.10
CA LEU A 8 23.85 11.78 -13.92
C LEU A 8 22.45 12.39 -13.74
N SER A 9 21.69 12.44 -14.83
CA SER A 9 20.26 12.76 -14.80
C SER A 9 19.41 11.48 -14.79
N VAL A 10 18.39 11.44 -13.93
CA VAL A 10 17.40 10.34 -13.88
C VAL A 10 16.02 10.93 -14.13
N THR A 11 15.43 10.63 -15.28
CA THR A 11 14.05 10.99 -15.57
C THR A 11 13.11 10.01 -14.87
N TYR A 12 12.23 10.53 -13.99
CA TYR A 12 11.20 9.71 -13.37
C TYR A 12 10.00 9.55 -14.30
N TRP A 13 9.60 8.30 -14.54
CA TRP A 13 8.42 7.95 -15.34
C TRP A 13 7.28 7.45 -14.43
N PRO A 14 6.24 8.27 -14.19
CA PRO A 14 5.07 7.85 -13.43
C PRO A 14 4.28 6.77 -14.18
N ARG A 15 3.63 5.87 -13.46
CA ARG A 15 2.77 4.84 -14.06
C ARG A 15 1.46 5.51 -14.46
N GLY A 16 1.20 5.60 -15.75
CA GLY A 16 -0.03 6.21 -16.28
C GLY A 16 -1.28 5.35 -16.12
N ARG A 17 -1.17 4.11 -15.62
CA ARG A 17 -2.27 3.14 -15.57
C ARG A 17 -2.51 2.58 -14.18
N PHE A 18 -3.78 2.46 -13.83
CA PHE A 18 -4.25 1.96 -12.53
C PHE A 18 -3.80 0.52 -12.23
N ASP A 19 -3.82 -0.38 -13.23
CA ASP A 19 -3.38 -1.76 -13.04
C ASP A 19 -1.87 -1.86 -12.73
N LYS A 20 -1.07 -0.94 -13.29
CA LYS A 20 0.37 -0.85 -13.04
C LYS A 20 0.68 -0.33 -11.65
N LEU A 21 -0.13 0.60 -11.16
CA LEU A 21 -0.07 1.10 -9.79
C LEU A 21 -0.26 -0.06 -8.79
N ILE A 22 -1.31 -0.86 -8.97
CA ILE A 22 -1.59 -2.00 -8.08
C ILE A 22 -0.43 -3.02 -8.12
N LYS A 23 0.04 -3.40 -9.32
CA LYS A 23 1.16 -4.33 -9.48
C LYS A 23 2.44 -3.82 -8.79
N GLN A 24 2.72 -2.53 -8.94
CA GLN A 24 3.87 -1.88 -8.31
C GLN A 24 3.78 -1.95 -6.79
N PHE A 25 2.65 -1.55 -6.21
CA PHE A 25 2.48 -1.51 -4.75
C PHE A 25 2.40 -2.90 -4.14
N TRP A 26 1.77 -3.86 -4.83
CA TRP A 26 1.83 -5.28 -4.48
C TRP A 26 3.28 -5.78 -4.41
N SER A 27 4.05 -5.61 -5.49
CA SER A 27 5.45 -6.07 -5.56
C SER A 27 6.31 -5.40 -4.48
N THR A 28 6.12 -4.10 -4.27
CA THR A 28 6.81 -3.34 -3.22
C THR A 28 6.48 -3.88 -1.83
N GLY A 29 5.20 -4.20 -1.59
CA GLY A 29 4.73 -4.83 -0.36
C GLY A 29 5.41 -6.18 -0.13
N VAL A 30 5.40 -7.06 -1.13
CA VAL A 30 6.03 -8.39 -1.06
C VAL A 30 7.51 -8.30 -0.69
N TRP A 31 8.28 -7.48 -1.40
CA TRP A 31 9.69 -7.29 -1.10
C TRP A 31 9.91 -6.69 0.29
N ARG A 32 9.06 -5.76 0.73
CA ARG A 32 9.17 -5.20 2.08
C ARG A 32 8.86 -6.23 3.16
N GLY A 33 7.87 -7.09 2.95
CA GLY A 33 7.53 -8.19 3.87
C GLY A 33 8.69 -9.18 4.00
N ASP A 34 9.29 -9.58 2.88
CA ASP A 34 10.46 -10.47 2.85
C ASP A 34 11.69 -9.86 3.54
N LEU A 35 11.99 -8.58 3.30
CA LEU A 35 13.06 -7.88 4.00
C LEU A 35 12.81 -7.79 5.51
N THR A 36 11.57 -7.48 5.90
CA THR A 36 11.16 -7.40 7.31
C THR A 36 11.28 -8.76 8.00
N ARG A 37 10.95 -9.86 7.30
CA ARG A 37 11.14 -11.24 7.79
C ARG A 37 12.61 -11.53 8.09
N ARG A 38 13.54 -11.05 7.26
CA ARG A 38 14.98 -11.30 7.42
C ARG A 38 15.59 -10.52 8.58
N ASN A 39 15.08 -9.32 8.88
CA ASN A 39 15.53 -8.53 10.03
C ASN A 39 14.40 -7.63 10.54
N LEU A 40 13.65 -8.14 11.52
CA LEU A 40 12.54 -7.42 12.16
C LEU A 40 13.02 -6.18 12.93
N ALA A 41 14.15 -6.28 13.63
CA ALA A 41 14.66 -5.20 14.49
C ALA A 41 15.07 -3.96 13.69
N ALA A 42 15.53 -4.15 12.44
CA ALA A 42 15.87 -3.05 11.54
C ALA A 42 14.65 -2.46 10.79
N ALA A 43 13.47 -3.08 10.87
CA ALA A 43 12.31 -2.64 10.12
C ALA A 43 11.67 -1.39 10.76
N SER A 44 11.54 -0.32 9.98
CA SER A 44 10.85 0.90 10.43
C SER A 44 9.38 0.63 10.73
N LYS A 45 8.89 1.13 11.88
CA LYS A 45 7.50 0.98 12.35
C LYS A 45 6.45 1.41 11.31
N ARG A 46 6.76 2.40 10.48
CA ARG A 46 5.85 2.88 9.41
C ARG A 46 5.47 1.80 8.40
N TYR A 47 6.32 0.79 8.22
CA TYR A 47 6.05 -0.32 7.31
C TYR A 47 4.99 -1.30 7.85
N PHE A 48 4.63 -1.20 9.13
CA PHE A 48 3.60 -2.08 9.69
C PHE A 48 2.19 -1.48 9.60
N ALA A 49 2.06 -0.18 9.31
CA ALA A 49 0.76 0.49 9.32
C ALA A 49 -0.22 -0.10 8.27
N PRO A 50 0.13 -0.22 6.97
CA PRO A 50 -0.80 -0.82 6.02
C PRO A 50 -1.13 -2.32 6.25
N PRO A 51 -0.20 -3.25 6.55
CA PRO A 51 -0.54 -4.67 6.77
C PRO A 51 -1.34 -4.86 8.05
N LEU A 52 -1.10 -4.05 9.09
CA LEU A 52 -1.93 -4.04 10.28
C LEU A 52 -3.36 -3.58 9.94
N MET A 53 -3.51 -2.50 9.18
CA MET A 53 -4.82 -2.05 8.71
C MET A 53 -5.55 -3.15 7.92
N VAL A 54 -4.86 -3.83 6.99
CA VAL A 54 -5.42 -4.96 6.24
C VAL A 54 -5.85 -6.11 7.16
N ALA A 55 -5.03 -6.45 8.16
CA ALA A 55 -5.34 -7.52 9.11
C ALA A 55 -6.57 -7.19 9.98
N VAL A 56 -6.66 -5.96 10.50
CA VAL A 56 -7.80 -5.50 11.31
C VAL A 56 -9.08 -5.43 10.49
N VAL A 57 -9.01 -4.93 9.24
CA VAL A 57 -10.14 -4.93 8.32
C VAL A 57 -10.59 -6.36 8.00
N ALA A 58 -9.67 -7.25 7.67
CA ALA A 58 -10.00 -8.64 7.36
C ALA A 58 -10.65 -9.34 8.56
N ALA A 59 -10.08 -9.19 9.76
CA ALA A 59 -10.64 -9.75 10.99
C ALA A 59 -12.05 -9.20 11.28
N GLY A 60 -12.25 -7.89 11.10
CA GLY A 60 -13.56 -7.26 11.28
C GLY A 60 -14.60 -7.77 10.28
N LEU A 61 -14.25 -7.88 9.00
CA LEU A 61 -15.15 -8.42 7.98
C LEU A 61 -15.52 -9.88 8.24
N VAL A 62 -14.57 -10.70 8.70
CA VAL A 62 -14.84 -12.08 9.13
C VAL A 62 -15.81 -12.08 10.31
N ALA A 63 -15.59 -11.26 11.33
CA ALA A 63 -16.49 -11.17 12.48
C ALA A 63 -17.91 -10.73 12.07
N ALA A 64 -18.03 -9.77 11.15
CA ALA A 64 -19.31 -9.32 10.61
C ALA A 64 -20.04 -10.44 9.86
N ALA A 65 -19.32 -11.28 9.10
CA ALA A 65 -19.88 -12.45 8.44
C ALA A 65 -20.44 -13.50 9.43
N PHE A 66 -19.92 -13.54 10.66
CA PHE A 66 -20.43 -14.37 11.75
C PHE A 66 -21.45 -13.66 12.67
N GLY A 67 -22.01 -12.53 12.23
CA GLY A 67 -23.10 -11.83 12.93
C GLY A 67 -22.66 -10.71 13.86
N LEU A 68 -21.36 -10.49 14.05
CA LEU A 68 -20.86 -9.32 14.79
C LEU A 68 -20.83 -8.09 13.87
N VAL A 69 -21.99 -7.47 13.65
CA VAL A 69 -22.19 -6.36 12.68
C VAL A 69 -21.16 -5.23 12.85
N LEU A 70 -20.74 -4.94 14.09
CA LEU A 70 -19.71 -3.93 14.39
C LEU A 70 -18.32 -4.27 13.82
N GLY A 71 -18.12 -5.49 13.32
CA GLY A 71 -16.92 -5.88 12.58
C GLY A 71 -16.69 -5.05 11.30
N ILE A 72 -17.69 -4.33 10.78
CA ILE A 72 -17.51 -3.40 9.65
C ILE A 72 -16.77 -2.12 10.03
N LEU A 73 -16.71 -1.76 11.32
CA LEU A 73 -16.21 -0.47 11.79
C LEU A 73 -14.76 -0.16 11.35
N PRO A 74 -13.80 -1.11 11.32
CA PRO A 74 -12.47 -0.83 10.82
C PRO A 74 -12.44 -0.41 9.35
N LEU A 75 -13.23 -1.07 8.50
CA LEU A 75 -13.34 -0.70 7.08
C LEU A 75 -14.00 0.66 6.94
N ALA A 76 -15.13 0.87 7.63
CA ALA A 76 -15.85 2.14 7.61
C ALA A 76 -14.97 3.31 8.10
N GLY A 77 -14.24 3.13 9.20
CA GLY A 77 -13.32 4.13 9.75
C GLY A 77 -12.17 4.45 8.81
N TYR A 78 -11.57 3.43 8.17
CA TYR A 78 -10.54 3.64 7.15
C TYR A 78 -11.06 4.44 5.95
N LEU A 79 -12.23 4.06 5.41
CA LEU A 79 -12.85 4.76 4.28
C LEU A 79 -13.26 6.19 4.65
N ALA A 80 -13.77 6.41 5.86
CA ALA A 80 -14.10 7.73 6.38
C ALA A 80 -12.85 8.62 6.50
N ALA A 81 -11.72 8.07 6.98
CA ALA A 81 -10.45 8.80 7.05
C ALA A 81 -9.93 9.18 5.66
N VAL A 82 -10.04 8.28 4.67
CA VAL A 82 -9.69 8.57 3.28
C VAL A 82 -10.60 9.66 2.69
N ALA A 83 -11.91 9.59 2.96
CA ALA A 83 -12.86 10.61 2.52
C ALA A 83 -12.58 11.98 3.16
N ALA A 84 -12.33 12.00 4.46
CA ALA A 84 -11.94 13.22 5.18
C ALA A 84 -10.68 13.84 4.57
N LEU A 85 -9.63 13.03 4.34
CA LEU A 85 -8.40 13.48 3.71
C LEU A 85 -8.65 14.08 2.30
N ALA A 86 -9.47 13.42 1.49
CA ALA A 86 -9.82 13.91 0.16
C ALA A 86 -10.57 15.25 0.21
N VAL A 87 -11.46 15.44 1.19
CA VAL A 87 -12.20 16.69 1.40
C VAL A 87 -11.28 17.80 1.90
N THR A 88 -10.34 17.51 2.80
CA THR A 88 -9.46 18.52 3.41
C THR A 88 -8.22 18.87 2.58
N ALA A 89 -7.96 18.16 1.47
CA ALA A 89 -6.80 18.41 0.61
C ALA A 89 -6.98 19.67 -0.27
N ALA A 90 -6.91 20.86 0.37
CA ALA A 90 -7.17 22.17 -0.22
C ALA A 90 -6.44 22.41 -1.57
N ASP A 91 -5.17 22.01 -1.64
CA ASP A 91 -4.29 22.27 -2.78
C ASP A 91 -4.53 21.35 -3.99
N LEU A 92 -5.42 20.36 -3.88
CA LEU A 92 -5.74 19.42 -4.96
C LEU A 92 -7.00 19.82 -5.72
N SER A 93 -6.96 19.64 -7.05
CA SER A 93 -8.14 19.73 -7.90
C SER A 93 -9.21 18.70 -7.48
N LEU A 94 -10.49 18.98 -7.76
CA LEU A 94 -11.57 18.04 -7.47
C LEU A 94 -11.33 16.66 -8.07
N LYS A 95 -10.81 16.61 -9.31
CA LYS A 95 -10.44 15.36 -9.97
C LYS A 95 -9.40 14.57 -9.16
N ALA A 96 -8.38 15.24 -8.64
CA ALA A 96 -7.36 14.60 -7.80
C ALA A 96 -7.94 14.12 -6.47
N ARG A 97 -8.81 14.90 -5.84
CA ARG A 97 -9.50 14.51 -4.58
C ARG A 97 -10.38 13.27 -4.77
N VAL A 98 -11.17 13.23 -5.84
CA VAL A 98 -11.97 12.04 -6.19
C VAL A 98 -11.06 10.85 -6.48
N ALA A 99 -9.95 11.06 -7.17
CA ALA A 99 -8.97 10.00 -7.43
C ALA A 99 -8.37 9.43 -6.12
N LEU A 100 -8.13 10.25 -5.09
CA LEU A 100 -7.63 9.76 -3.79
C LEU A 100 -8.54 8.71 -3.16
N LEU A 101 -9.86 8.83 -3.33
CA LEU A 101 -10.84 7.87 -2.79
C LEU A 101 -10.63 6.46 -3.33
N VAL A 102 -10.07 6.33 -4.54
CA VAL A 102 -9.81 5.03 -5.18
C VAL A 102 -8.33 4.64 -5.02
N VAL A 103 -7.43 5.59 -5.23
CA VAL A 103 -5.99 5.37 -5.25
C VAL A 103 -5.46 4.97 -3.88
N LEU A 104 -5.86 5.65 -2.79
CA LEU A 104 -5.34 5.35 -1.46
C LEU A 104 -5.74 3.96 -0.96
N PRO A 105 -7.01 3.53 -1.03
CA PRO A 105 -7.37 2.14 -0.75
C PRO A 105 -6.59 1.15 -1.61
N SER A 106 -6.50 1.40 -2.92
CA SER A 106 -5.79 0.50 -3.83
C SER A 106 -4.32 0.33 -3.44
N ILE A 107 -3.65 1.42 -3.09
CA ILE A 107 -2.25 1.41 -2.63
C ILE A 107 -2.12 0.67 -1.30
N HIS A 108 -2.90 1.04 -0.27
CA HIS A 108 -2.72 0.48 1.07
C HIS A 108 -3.09 -1.01 1.14
N PHE A 109 -4.18 -1.42 0.48
CA PHE A 109 -4.58 -2.83 0.46
C PHE A 109 -3.62 -3.68 -0.37
N SER A 110 -3.22 -3.24 -1.58
CA SER A 110 -2.28 -4.02 -2.41
C SER A 110 -0.91 -4.15 -1.74
N TRP A 111 -0.41 -3.07 -1.14
CA TRP A 111 0.85 -3.09 -0.40
C TRP A 111 0.77 -3.93 0.87
N GLY A 112 -0.28 -3.77 1.68
CA GLY A 112 -0.46 -4.52 2.93
C GLY A 112 -0.65 -6.03 2.70
N ALA A 113 -1.45 -6.41 1.70
CA ALA A 113 -1.61 -7.80 1.31
C ALA A 113 -0.31 -8.39 0.73
N GLY A 114 0.40 -7.61 -0.10
CA GLY A 114 1.71 -7.98 -0.60
C GLY A 114 2.72 -8.20 0.53
N PHE A 115 2.74 -7.31 1.53
CA PHE A 115 3.58 -7.44 2.72
C PHE A 115 3.35 -8.76 3.44
N TRP A 116 2.10 -9.14 3.73
CA TRP A 116 1.80 -10.43 4.35
C TRP A 116 2.27 -11.60 3.49
N PHE A 117 2.05 -11.55 2.17
CA PHE A 117 2.53 -12.58 1.26
C PHE A 117 4.05 -12.73 1.34
N GLY A 118 4.81 -11.64 1.23
CA GLY A 118 6.27 -11.68 1.28
C GLY A 118 6.83 -12.07 2.65
N PHE A 119 6.18 -11.62 3.72
CA PHE A 119 6.56 -11.99 5.08
C PHE A 119 6.40 -13.51 5.31
N LEU A 120 5.28 -14.09 4.86
CA LEU A 120 4.95 -15.50 5.08
C LEU A 120 5.66 -16.44 4.08
N ARG A 121 5.78 -16.06 2.81
CA ARG A 121 6.25 -16.93 1.70
C ARG A 121 7.57 -16.52 1.08
N GLY A 122 8.11 -15.35 1.43
CA GLY A 122 9.30 -14.76 0.81
C GLY A 122 8.99 -14.12 -0.56
N ALA A 123 9.96 -13.36 -1.09
CA ALA A 123 9.81 -12.59 -2.33
C ALA A 123 10.42 -13.24 -3.59
N ALA A 124 11.04 -14.41 -3.48
CA ALA A 124 11.91 -14.97 -4.52
C ALA A 124 11.25 -15.14 -5.91
N LYS A 125 9.91 -15.29 -5.98
CA LYS A 125 9.16 -15.44 -7.24
C LYS A 125 8.51 -14.14 -7.73
N THR A 126 8.64 -13.04 -6.99
CA THR A 126 7.93 -11.79 -7.28
C THR A 126 8.84 -10.80 -8.00
N VAL A 127 8.58 -10.62 -9.29
CA VAL A 127 9.24 -9.61 -10.14
C VAL A 127 8.26 -8.46 -10.39
N ASP A 128 8.69 -7.22 -10.17
CA ASP A 128 7.90 -6.03 -10.52
C ASP A 128 7.79 -5.90 -12.05
N ARG A 129 6.64 -6.32 -12.59
CA ARG A 129 6.32 -6.19 -14.02
C ARG A 129 5.50 -4.93 -14.34
N SER A 130 5.37 -3.99 -13.41
CA SER A 130 4.63 -2.73 -13.63
C SER A 130 5.20 -1.85 -14.75
N ARG A 131 6.42 -2.14 -15.23
CA ARG A 131 7.13 -1.37 -16.25
C ARG A 131 7.24 -2.04 -17.62
N VAL A 132 6.92 -3.32 -17.76
CA VAL A 132 7.30 -4.15 -18.94
C VAL A 132 6.13 -4.85 -19.62
N SER A 133 4.89 -4.54 -19.24
CA SER A 133 3.68 -5.20 -19.77
C SER A 133 2.62 -4.18 -20.18
#